data_AF-A0A4V3GRA4-F1
#
_entry.id   AF-A0A4V3GRA4-F1
#
_cell.length_a   1.000
_cell.length_b   1.000
_cell.length_c   1.000
_cell.angle_alpha   90.00
_cell.angle_beta   90.00
_cell.angle_gamma   90.00
#
_symmetry.space_group_name_H-M   'P 1'
#
loop_
_entity.id
_entity.type
_entity.pdbx_description
1 polymer ?
#
loop_
_entity_poly.entity_id
_entity_poly.type
_entity_poly.pdbx_seq_one_letter_code
_entity_poly.pdbx_strand_id
1 'polypeptide(L)'
;LILYGERTLGGTIVARSTTEAGGKPHRRYHSVMPLACHEIDGAVEVWLGETKVWTEAQYTADAAAGTGNPYYWGQIDSDYKGRFYLKVYNGSDDQVADAEYVAAASEWTADHRGRGVAWVYFAANYDRDLFPSGAPQVRVRARGKRVYDPREWTSTPLASARALRPISLWAGYDGGAIGRTSGASYPQGESDAAWTGGPIAARFHFGHRYPGGLTPEAGLSPDLTAQDGDTLDYTRMALDADLFAAFDVAFPADPEGVIWEQGGSGYGAYLGVTGGDLVFRAGSGEVAGEDLARASLPVAELAGRRGTIYVEIDIAAGAVALWFRGRRYSTNPALCLRDYALTP
;
A
#
# COMPACT_ATOMS: atom_id res chain seq x y z
N LEU A 1 6.03 19.80 -10.21
CA LEU A 1 7.00 19.34 -9.20
C LEU A 1 6.39 18.16 -8.45
N ILE A 2 7.13 17.06 -8.28
CA ILE A 2 6.75 15.93 -7.42
C ILE A 2 7.62 15.99 -6.18
N LEU A 3 7.01 15.92 -4.99
CA LEU A 3 7.68 16.00 -3.70
C LEU A 3 7.54 14.66 -2.95
N TYR A 4 8.68 14.09 -2.58
CA TYR A 4 8.79 12.98 -1.63
C TYR A 4 9.66 13.40 -0.45
N GLY A 5 9.36 12.86 0.74
CA GLY A 5 10.04 13.23 1.99
C GLY A 5 9.84 14.71 2.35
N GLU A 6 10.70 15.24 3.22
CA GLU A 6 10.59 16.61 3.71
C GLU A 6 11.59 17.54 3.01
N ARG A 7 11.10 18.60 2.35
CA ARG A 7 11.93 19.60 1.66
C ARG A 7 11.31 20.99 1.74
N THR A 8 12.18 22.00 1.62
CA THR A 8 11.76 23.40 1.46
C THR A 8 11.53 23.72 -0.01
N LEU A 9 10.37 24.27 -0.30
CA LEU A 9 9.89 24.63 -1.62
C LEU A 9 9.68 26.13 -1.73
N GLY A 10 10.02 26.67 -2.89
CA GLY A 10 9.47 27.90 -3.43
C GLY A 10 8.70 27.56 -4.70
N GLY A 11 7.83 28.45 -5.16
CA GLY A 11 7.01 28.21 -6.33
C GLY A 11 6.73 29.48 -7.13
N THR A 12 6.26 29.29 -8.36
CA THR A 12 5.79 30.37 -9.20
C THR A 12 4.39 30.80 -8.78
N ILE A 13 4.12 32.09 -8.72
CA ILE A 13 2.77 32.59 -8.46
C ILE A 13 1.89 32.29 -9.69
N VAL A 14 0.80 31.55 -9.50
CA VAL A 14 -0.13 31.16 -10.59
C VAL A 14 -1.39 31.99 -10.64
N ALA A 15 -1.71 32.68 -9.55
CA ALA A 15 -2.78 33.67 -9.51
C ALA A 15 -2.40 34.80 -8.54
N ARG A 16 -2.75 36.04 -8.91
CA ARG A 16 -2.61 37.22 -8.07
C ARG A 16 -3.75 38.19 -8.32
N SER A 17 -4.19 38.85 -7.26
CA SER A 17 -5.20 39.89 -7.31
C SER A 17 -4.95 40.95 -6.25
N THR A 18 -5.58 42.10 -6.44
CA THR A 18 -5.62 43.15 -5.42
C THR A 18 -7.06 43.59 -5.20
N THR A 19 -7.49 43.68 -3.95
CA THR A 19 -8.87 43.95 -3.57
C THR A 19 -8.94 45.12 -2.58
N GLU A 20 -10.15 45.55 -2.23
CA GLU A 20 -10.36 46.61 -1.26
C GLU A 20 -10.02 46.16 0.17
N ALA A 21 -9.41 47.04 0.96
CA ALA A 21 -9.36 46.88 2.41
C ALA A 21 -9.46 48.23 3.13
N GLY A 22 -10.30 48.31 4.15
CA GLY A 22 -10.53 49.54 4.93
C GLY A 22 -11.03 50.70 4.07
N GLY A 23 -11.94 50.43 3.12
CA GLY A 23 -12.54 51.44 2.24
C GLY A 23 -11.62 51.98 1.15
N LYS A 24 -10.47 51.34 0.89
CA LYS A 24 -9.51 51.78 -0.13
C LYS A 24 -9.25 50.67 -1.15
N PRO A 25 -9.40 50.93 -2.46
CA PRO A 25 -9.16 49.93 -3.49
C PRO A 25 -7.68 49.52 -3.55
N HIS A 26 -7.42 48.32 -4.07
CA HIS A 26 -6.08 47.74 -4.27
C HIS A 26 -5.19 47.66 -3.02
N ARG A 27 -5.80 47.61 -1.83
CA ARG A 27 -5.07 47.66 -0.56
C ARG A 27 -4.84 46.28 0.04
N ARG A 28 -5.49 45.23 -0.45
CA ARG A 28 -5.22 43.86 -0.03
C ARG A 28 -4.66 43.06 -1.18
N TYR A 29 -3.52 42.41 -0.97
CA TYR A 29 -2.88 41.52 -1.93
C TYR A 29 -3.34 40.09 -1.70
N HIS A 30 -3.59 39.36 -2.77
CA HIS A 30 -3.92 37.94 -2.77
C HIS A 30 -3.00 37.19 -3.73
N SER A 31 -2.57 35.99 -3.35
CA SER A 31 -1.74 35.15 -4.21
C SER A 31 -1.94 33.66 -3.94
N VAL A 32 -1.77 32.87 -5.01
CA VAL A 32 -1.68 31.42 -4.96
C VAL A 32 -0.33 30.98 -5.48
N MET A 33 0.35 30.12 -4.72
CA MET A 33 1.59 29.48 -5.11
C MET A 33 1.44 27.95 -5.00
N PRO A 34 1.58 27.19 -6.11
CA PRO A 34 1.56 25.74 -6.07
C PRO A 34 2.86 25.22 -5.43
N LEU A 35 2.72 24.15 -4.66
CA LEU A 35 3.80 23.46 -3.96
C LEU A 35 4.16 22.15 -4.67
N ALA A 36 3.17 21.33 -5.02
CA ALA A 36 3.38 20.05 -5.68
C ALA A 36 2.19 19.65 -6.58
N CYS A 37 2.46 18.88 -7.64
CA CYS A 37 1.45 18.39 -8.59
C CYS A 37 0.79 17.07 -8.13
N HIS A 38 0.63 16.90 -6.82
CA HIS A 38 -0.07 15.80 -6.18
C HIS A 38 -0.44 16.21 -4.75
N GLU A 39 -1.24 15.38 -4.07
CA GLU A 39 -1.52 15.53 -2.64
C GLU A 39 -0.25 15.33 -1.80
N ILE A 40 0.04 16.28 -0.93
CA ILE A 40 1.14 16.24 0.05
C ILE A 40 0.61 15.87 1.44
N ASP A 41 1.48 15.34 2.30
CA ASP A 41 1.12 15.09 3.70
C ASP A 41 0.75 16.38 4.44
N GLY A 42 1.54 17.45 4.23
CA GLY A 42 1.25 18.76 4.79
C GLY A 42 2.45 19.71 4.81
N ALA A 43 2.17 20.97 5.15
CA ALA A 43 3.22 21.95 5.45
C ALA A 43 3.71 21.76 6.89
N VAL A 44 5.03 21.87 7.07
CA VAL A 44 5.72 21.83 8.38
C VAL A 44 5.93 23.24 8.89
N GLU A 45 6.42 24.14 8.02
CA GLU A 45 6.73 25.53 8.36
C GLU A 45 6.57 26.43 7.14
N VAL A 46 6.18 27.69 7.35
CA VAL A 46 6.18 28.73 6.30
C VAL A 46 7.01 29.93 6.72
N TRP A 47 7.75 30.45 5.74
CA TRP A 47 8.63 31.59 5.87
C TRP A 47 8.22 32.69 4.89
N LEU A 48 8.27 33.95 5.34
CA LEU A 48 8.19 35.13 4.51
C LEU A 48 9.59 35.75 4.45
N GLY A 49 10.25 35.63 3.31
CA GLY A 49 11.67 35.95 3.17
C GLY A 49 12.53 35.07 4.07
N GLU A 50 13.13 35.68 5.10
CA GLU A 50 13.99 35.02 6.09
C GLU A 50 13.30 34.83 7.46
N THR A 51 12.06 35.29 7.61
CA THR A 51 11.32 35.18 8.89
C THR A 51 10.39 33.98 8.85
N LYS A 52 10.51 33.06 9.82
CA LYS A 52 9.54 31.99 10.03
C LYS A 52 8.29 32.61 10.64
N VAL A 53 7.14 32.38 10.02
CA VAL A 53 5.88 33.02 10.43
C VAL A 53 4.80 32.01 10.78
N TRP A 54 4.98 30.74 10.41
CA TRP A 54 3.97 29.71 10.59
C TRP A 54 4.58 28.34 10.87
N THR A 55 3.96 27.55 11.75
CA THR A 55 4.34 26.15 12.00
C THR A 55 3.12 25.23 12.12
N GLU A 56 3.32 23.97 11.72
CA GLU A 56 2.31 22.92 11.86
C GLU A 56 1.91 22.69 13.33
N ALA A 57 2.88 22.72 14.24
CA ALA A 57 2.63 22.52 15.66
C ALA A 57 1.68 23.60 16.22
N GLN A 58 1.90 24.86 15.86
CA GLN A 58 1.00 25.94 16.24
C GLN A 58 -0.36 25.81 15.55
N TYR A 59 -0.38 25.40 14.28
CA TYR A 59 -1.63 25.24 13.53
C TYR A 59 -2.51 24.17 14.18
N THR A 60 -1.91 23.05 14.55
CA THR A 60 -2.59 21.95 15.24
C THR A 60 -3.14 22.40 16.59
N ALA A 61 -2.39 23.21 17.35
CA ALA A 61 -2.86 23.77 18.61
C ALA A 61 -4.05 24.73 18.43
N ASP A 62 -3.95 25.66 17.47
CA ASP A 62 -5.02 26.63 17.19
C ASP A 62 -6.29 25.95 16.66
N ALA A 63 -6.13 24.97 15.77
CA ALA A 63 -7.23 24.17 15.25
C ALA A 63 -7.93 23.35 16.35
N ALA A 64 -7.17 22.79 17.30
CA ALA A 64 -7.72 22.08 18.44
C ALA A 64 -8.47 23.02 19.40
N ALA A 65 -8.01 24.27 19.54
CA ALA A 65 -8.75 25.29 20.30
C ALA A 65 -10.03 25.71 19.59
N GLY A 66 -10.08 25.64 18.25
CA GLY A 66 -11.29 25.86 17.45
C GLY A 66 -11.85 27.29 17.53
N THR A 67 -11.03 28.26 17.94
CA THR A 67 -11.45 29.66 18.11
C THR A 67 -10.76 30.58 17.09
N GLY A 68 -11.43 31.69 16.77
CA GLY A 68 -10.90 32.71 15.87
C GLY A 68 -11.02 32.36 14.39
N ASN A 69 -10.39 33.20 13.55
CA ASN A 69 -10.40 33.04 12.11
C ASN A 69 -9.30 32.02 11.69
N PRO A 70 -9.64 30.92 10.98
CA PRO A 70 -8.68 29.89 10.57
C PRO A 70 -7.50 30.37 9.72
N TYR A 71 -7.63 31.51 9.04
CA TYR A 71 -6.55 32.09 8.24
C TYR A 71 -5.40 32.66 9.09
N TYR A 72 -5.61 32.78 10.41
CA TYR A 72 -4.57 33.13 11.38
C TYR A 72 -3.96 31.94 12.11
N TRP A 73 -4.51 30.73 11.94
CA TRP A 73 -4.02 29.56 12.64
C TRP A 73 -2.62 29.18 12.19
N GLY A 74 -1.81 28.74 13.15
CA GLY A 74 -0.43 28.34 12.97
C GLY A 74 0.56 29.48 12.90
N GLN A 75 0.10 30.73 12.98
CA GLN A 75 1.00 31.88 13.01
C GLN A 75 1.75 31.95 14.34
N ILE A 76 3.08 31.95 14.27
CA ILE A 76 3.95 32.05 15.43
C ILE A 76 4.29 33.51 15.75
N ASP A 77 4.89 33.73 16.91
CA ASP A 77 5.32 35.06 17.32
C ASP A 77 6.35 35.65 16.34
N SER A 78 5.97 36.76 15.71
CA SER A 78 6.72 37.49 14.70
C SER A 78 6.02 38.82 14.42
N ASP A 79 6.71 39.77 13.77
CA ASP A 79 6.12 41.04 13.35
C ASP A 79 4.91 40.87 12.40
N TYR A 80 4.81 39.69 11.76
CA TYR A 80 3.74 39.35 10.83
C TYR A 80 2.49 38.78 11.52
N LYS A 81 2.54 38.40 12.80
CA LYS A 81 1.45 37.69 13.47
C LYS A 81 0.14 38.50 13.45
N GLY A 82 -0.93 37.89 12.95
CA GLY A 82 -2.25 38.52 12.80
C GLY A 82 -2.36 39.54 11.66
N ARG A 83 -1.29 39.72 10.86
CA ARG A 83 -1.24 40.72 9.77
C ARG A 83 -1.39 40.13 8.37
N PHE A 84 -1.37 38.81 8.24
CA PHE A 84 -1.60 38.10 6.98
C PHE A 84 -2.59 36.97 7.16
N TYR A 85 -3.17 36.53 6.05
CA TYR A 85 -3.91 35.29 5.89
C TYR A 85 -3.00 34.30 5.20
N LEU A 86 -2.95 33.08 5.74
CA LEU A 86 -2.26 31.97 5.11
C LEU A 86 -3.10 30.72 5.26
N LYS A 87 -3.21 29.98 4.16
CA LYS A 87 -3.84 28.67 4.19
C LYS A 87 -3.16 27.74 3.21
N VAL A 88 -2.80 26.56 3.68
CA VAL A 88 -2.22 25.50 2.84
C VAL A 88 -3.33 24.54 2.45
N TYR A 89 -3.44 24.30 1.15
CA TYR A 89 -4.28 23.28 0.54
C TYR A 89 -3.39 22.11 0.14
N ASN A 90 -3.67 20.94 0.70
CA ASN A 90 -2.77 19.79 0.59
C ASN A 90 -2.85 19.07 -0.76
N GLY A 91 -3.83 19.37 -1.61
CA GLY A 91 -3.97 18.76 -2.93
C GLY A 91 -4.94 17.58 -3.01
N SER A 92 -5.87 17.45 -2.06
CA SER A 92 -6.92 16.41 -2.08
C SER A 92 -7.79 16.52 -3.34
N ASP A 93 -8.24 15.37 -3.85
CA ASP A 93 -9.12 15.27 -5.02
C ASP A 93 -10.44 16.03 -4.85
N ASP A 94 -10.91 16.20 -3.61
CA ASP A 94 -12.15 16.90 -3.29
C ASP A 94 -11.97 18.30 -2.71
N GLN A 95 -10.74 18.83 -2.65
CA GLN A 95 -10.52 20.16 -2.10
C GLN A 95 -11.31 21.24 -2.84
N VAL A 96 -11.73 22.26 -2.11
CA VAL A 96 -12.50 23.39 -2.61
C VAL A 96 -11.59 24.60 -2.88
N ALA A 97 -12.06 25.54 -3.67
CA ALA A 97 -11.39 26.82 -3.84
C ALA A 97 -11.34 27.59 -2.52
N ASP A 98 -10.37 28.49 -2.36
CA ASP A 98 -10.25 29.29 -1.15
C ASP A 98 -11.42 30.26 -0.99
N ALA A 99 -12.18 30.12 0.09
CA ALA A 99 -13.42 30.88 0.30
C ALA A 99 -13.17 32.38 0.46
N GLU A 100 -12.08 32.78 1.15
CA GLU A 100 -11.71 34.20 1.27
C GLU A 100 -11.33 34.77 -0.09
N TYR A 101 -10.61 34.00 -0.92
CA TYR A 101 -10.23 34.48 -2.24
C TYR A 101 -11.45 34.58 -3.17
N VAL A 102 -12.33 33.56 -3.15
CA VAL A 102 -13.59 33.56 -3.92
C VAL A 102 -14.48 34.73 -3.53
N ALA A 103 -14.58 35.04 -2.23
CA ALA A 103 -15.36 36.17 -1.76
C ALA A 103 -14.73 37.53 -2.10
N ALA A 104 -13.39 37.59 -2.14
CA ALA A 104 -12.67 38.84 -2.32
C ALA A 104 -12.45 39.24 -3.78
N ALA A 105 -12.28 38.28 -4.70
CA ALA A 105 -11.85 38.55 -6.07
C ALA A 105 -12.69 37.78 -7.11
N SER A 106 -13.35 38.53 -7.99
CA SER A 106 -14.25 37.97 -9.02
C SER A 106 -13.57 37.04 -10.03
N GLU A 107 -12.27 37.23 -10.27
CA GLU A 107 -11.46 36.43 -11.18
C GLU A 107 -11.12 35.04 -10.60
N TRP A 108 -11.23 34.84 -9.28
CA TRP A 108 -11.03 33.57 -8.62
C TRP A 108 -12.38 32.96 -8.22
N THR A 109 -12.99 32.23 -9.14
CA THR A 109 -14.28 31.54 -8.89
C THR A 109 -14.11 30.24 -8.10
N ALA A 110 -15.24 29.67 -7.65
CA ALA A 110 -15.31 28.37 -6.97
C ALA A 110 -14.75 27.18 -7.80
N ASP A 111 -14.58 27.36 -9.11
CA ASP A 111 -13.99 26.34 -10.00
C ASP A 111 -12.46 26.26 -9.88
N HIS A 112 -11.80 27.31 -9.37
CA HIS A 112 -10.35 27.37 -9.17
C HIS A 112 -9.91 26.60 -7.92
N ARG A 113 -10.18 25.30 -7.91
CA ARG A 113 -9.98 24.42 -6.76
C ARG A 113 -8.56 23.86 -6.66
N GLY A 114 -7.89 23.72 -7.80
CA GLY A 114 -6.56 23.09 -7.88
C GLY A 114 -6.55 21.62 -7.43
N ARG A 115 -7.60 20.85 -7.71
CA ARG A 115 -7.68 19.41 -7.34
C ARG A 115 -6.43 18.64 -7.78
N GLY A 116 -5.93 17.77 -6.91
CA GLY A 116 -4.69 17.01 -7.17
C GLY A 116 -3.41 17.87 -7.15
N VAL A 117 -3.49 19.14 -6.74
CA VAL A 117 -2.35 20.05 -6.65
C VAL A 117 -2.32 20.66 -5.25
N ALA A 118 -1.19 20.52 -4.55
CA ALA A 118 -0.97 21.22 -3.30
C ALA A 118 -0.59 22.67 -3.58
N TRP A 119 -1.17 23.62 -2.86
CA TRP A 119 -0.91 25.06 -3.03
C TRP A 119 -1.10 25.83 -1.73
N VAL A 120 -0.46 26.99 -1.64
CA VAL A 120 -0.66 27.93 -0.54
C VAL A 120 -1.37 29.18 -1.03
N TYR A 121 -2.40 29.57 -0.29
CA TYR A 121 -3.01 30.87 -0.36
C TYR A 121 -2.31 31.80 0.61
N PHE A 122 -1.90 32.98 0.13
CA PHE A 122 -1.37 34.05 0.96
C PHE A 122 -2.08 35.35 0.61
N ALA A 123 -2.56 36.06 1.64
CA ALA A 123 -3.09 37.40 1.48
C ALA A 123 -2.68 38.32 2.63
N ALA A 124 -2.40 39.59 2.33
CA ALA A 124 -2.05 40.56 3.35
C ALA A 124 -2.52 41.96 2.94
N ASN A 125 -2.84 42.79 3.93
CA ASN A 125 -3.09 44.20 3.68
C ASN A 125 -1.76 44.89 3.39
N TYR A 126 -1.80 45.90 2.52
CA TYR A 126 -0.67 46.76 2.24
C TYR A 126 -0.20 47.45 3.51
N ASP A 127 1.04 47.17 3.87
CA ASP A 127 1.75 47.73 5.00
C ASP A 127 3.21 47.89 4.59
N ARG A 128 3.67 49.13 4.46
CA ARG A 128 5.03 49.45 3.98
C ARG A 128 6.09 49.08 5.02
N ASP A 129 5.74 49.14 6.30
CA ASP A 129 6.69 48.88 7.37
C ASP A 129 6.90 47.37 7.51
N LEU A 130 5.84 46.58 7.29
CA LEU A 130 5.91 45.12 7.29
C LEU A 130 6.44 44.52 5.96
N PHE A 131 6.17 45.17 4.83
CA PHE A 131 6.55 44.70 3.49
C PHE A 131 7.34 45.76 2.70
N PRO A 132 8.55 46.15 3.17
CA PRO A 132 9.30 47.27 2.60
C PRO A 132 9.77 47.02 1.15
N SER A 133 9.97 45.76 0.78
CA SER A 133 10.37 45.33 -0.57
C SER A 133 9.18 44.89 -1.44
N GLY A 134 7.94 45.11 -0.99
CA GLY A 134 6.73 44.66 -1.67
C GLY A 134 6.30 43.25 -1.26
N ALA A 135 5.59 42.56 -2.15
CA ALA A 135 5.02 41.24 -1.83
C ALA A 135 6.11 40.26 -1.37
N PRO A 136 5.95 39.60 -0.20
CA PRO A 136 7.00 38.76 0.36
C PRO A 136 7.21 37.49 -0.45
N GLN A 137 8.43 36.96 -0.43
CA GLN A 137 8.74 35.63 -0.96
C GLN A 137 8.26 34.57 0.02
N VAL A 138 7.25 33.78 -0.37
CA VAL A 138 6.73 32.68 0.44
C VAL A 138 7.57 31.43 0.20
N ARG A 139 8.09 30.83 1.27
CA ARG A 139 8.80 29.54 1.24
C ARG A 139 8.15 28.58 2.21
N VAL A 140 7.85 27.38 1.73
CA VAL A 140 7.15 26.36 2.52
C VAL A 140 8.04 25.14 2.67
N ARG A 141 8.33 24.75 3.91
CA ARG A 141 8.88 23.43 4.20
C ARG A 141 7.71 22.47 4.33
N ALA A 142 7.66 21.45 3.48
CA ALA A 142 6.53 20.54 3.40
C ALA A 142 7.01 19.08 3.40
N ARG A 143 6.16 18.19 3.92
CA ARG A 143 6.28 16.74 3.74
C ARG A 143 5.48 16.35 2.51
N GLY A 144 6.14 15.62 1.63
CA GLY A 144 5.65 15.23 0.31
C GLY A 144 4.53 14.21 0.34
N LYS A 145 4.38 13.48 -0.77
CA LYS A 145 3.39 12.42 -0.90
C LYS A 145 3.51 11.48 0.29
N ARG A 146 2.39 11.21 0.97
CA ARG A 146 2.31 10.11 1.93
C ARG A 146 2.69 8.84 1.19
N VAL A 147 3.87 8.32 1.51
CA VAL A 147 4.28 7.03 1.01
C VAL A 147 3.72 6.04 2.00
N TYR A 148 2.90 5.14 1.47
CA TYR A 148 2.35 4.04 2.22
C TYR A 148 3.50 3.28 2.91
N ASP A 149 3.44 3.21 4.25
CA ASP A 149 4.33 2.36 5.02
C ASP A 149 3.81 0.93 4.88
N PRO A 150 4.56 0.01 4.25
CA PRO A 150 4.09 -1.35 4.00
C PRO A 150 3.75 -2.14 5.27
N ARG A 151 4.10 -1.62 6.44
CA ARG A 151 3.86 -2.24 7.76
C ARG A 151 2.49 -1.90 8.37
N GLU A 152 1.75 -0.92 7.85
CA GLU A 152 0.50 -0.41 8.45
C GLU A 152 -0.79 -0.84 7.71
N TRP A 153 -0.73 -1.82 6.81
CA TRP A 153 -1.92 -2.32 6.09
C TRP A 153 -2.92 -2.97 7.05
N THR A 154 -4.17 -2.49 7.04
CA THR A 154 -5.34 -3.28 7.43
C THR A 154 -6.38 -3.12 6.30
N SER A 155 -6.83 -4.22 5.70
CA SER A 155 -7.60 -4.22 4.45
C SER A 155 -9.12 -4.05 4.67
N THR A 156 -9.76 -3.13 3.95
CA THR A 156 -11.19 -3.25 3.57
C THR A 156 -11.42 -2.77 2.11
N PRO A 157 -12.43 -3.29 1.40
CA PRO A 157 -12.43 -3.38 -0.07
C PRO A 157 -13.39 -2.40 -0.78
N LEU A 158 -13.14 -2.13 -2.08
CA LEU A 158 -14.12 -1.54 -3.02
C LEU A 158 -14.32 -2.46 -4.25
N ALA A 159 -15.61 -2.71 -4.53
CA ALA A 159 -16.31 -3.59 -5.49
C ALA A 159 -16.08 -3.27 -7.00
N SER A 160 -16.40 -4.06 -8.05
CA SER A 160 -17.03 -5.39 -8.27
C SER A 160 -16.98 -5.78 -9.78
N ALA A 161 -16.95 -7.08 -10.14
CA ALA A 161 -17.75 -7.71 -11.23
C ALA A 161 -17.66 -9.27 -11.28
N ARG A 162 -18.74 -9.93 -10.79
CA ARG A 162 -19.37 -11.29 -11.04
C ARG A 162 -18.50 -12.47 -11.56
N ALA A 163 -18.43 -13.63 -10.86
CA ALA A 163 -19.47 -14.68 -10.83
C ALA A 163 -19.51 -15.57 -9.53
N LEU A 164 -20.76 -15.97 -9.20
CA LEU A 164 -21.38 -16.97 -8.27
C LEU A 164 -20.53 -17.74 -7.19
N ARG A 165 -21.09 -17.80 -5.96
CA ARG A 165 -20.56 -18.24 -4.63
C ARG A 165 -20.52 -19.77 -4.41
N PRO A 166 -19.99 -20.32 -3.27
CA PRO A 166 -18.93 -19.88 -2.35
C PRO A 166 -17.74 -20.88 -2.33
N ILE A 167 -16.53 -20.45 -1.94
CA ILE A 167 -15.70 -21.33 -1.11
C ILE A 167 -15.45 -20.58 0.19
N SER A 168 -15.58 -21.28 1.31
CA SER A 168 -15.20 -20.76 2.62
C SER A 168 -14.08 -21.58 3.22
N LEU A 169 -13.49 -22.55 2.51
CA LEU A 169 -12.37 -23.34 2.98
C LEU A 169 -11.45 -23.72 1.82
N TRP A 170 -10.13 -23.58 1.98
CA TRP A 170 -9.14 -24.07 1.02
C TRP A 170 -8.57 -25.46 1.34
N ALA A 171 -8.82 -25.97 2.56
CA ALA A 171 -8.57 -27.34 2.97
C ALA A 171 -9.59 -27.79 4.02
N GLY A 172 -9.73 -29.11 4.21
CA GLY A 172 -10.58 -29.71 5.22
C GLY A 172 -9.99 -29.61 6.63
N TYR A 173 -10.74 -30.10 7.61
CA TYR A 173 -10.38 -30.07 9.03
C TYR A 173 -9.39 -31.16 9.46
N ASP A 174 -8.91 -31.96 8.52
CA ASP A 174 -7.79 -32.86 8.82
C ASP A 174 -6.50 -32.04 8.99
N GLY A 175 -5.59 -32.57 9.79
CA GLY A 175 -4.27 -31.98 10.02
C GLY A 175 -3.40 -31.94 8.76
N GLY A 176 -2.17 -31.48 8.92
CA GLY A 176 -1.19 -31.36 7.85
C GLY A 176 0.22 -31.63 8.35
N ALA A 177 1.19 -31.46 7.47
CA ALA A 177 2.60 -31.58 7.82
C ALA A 177 3.50 -30.82 6.85
N ILE A 178 4.72 -30.54 7.28
CA ILE A 178 5.81 -30.01 6.45
C ILE A 178 6.81 -31.14 6.17
N GLY A 179 7.19 -31.33 4.90
CA GLY A 179 8.22 -32.29 4.49
C GLY A 179 7.80 -33.76 4.50
N ARG A 180 6.57 -34.06 4.91
CA ARG A 180 6.02 -35.42 5.02
C ARG A 180 4.51 -35.39 4.94
N THR A 181 3.91 -36.57 4.92
CA THR A 181 2.46 -36.73 5.12
C THR A 181 2.13 -36.89 6.60
N SER A 182 0.95 -36.41 6.98
CA SER A 182 0.35 -36.54 8.31
C SER A 182 -0.31 -37.90 8.53
N GLY A 183 -0.40 -38.75 7.49
CA GLY A 183 -0.99 -40.09 7.53
C GLY A 183 -1.87 -40.36 6.30
N ALA A 184 -3.07 -40.90 6.50
CA ALA A 184 -4.07 -41.15 5.44
C ALA A 184 -4.85 -39.89 5.01
N SER A 185 -4.55 -38.74 5.61
CA SER A 185 -5.20 -37.46 5.38
C SER A 185 -4.34 -36.60 4.47
N TYR A 186 -4.21 -36.98 3.20
CA TYR A 186 -3.53 -36.16 2.20
C TYR A 186 -4.42 -35.97 0.96
N PRO A 187 -4.20 -34.90 0.19
CA PRO A 187 -4.93 -34.69 -1.06
C PRO A 187 -4.61 -35.80 -2.07
N GLN A 188 -5.62 -36.60 -2.45
CA GLN A 188 -5.48 -37.75 -3.35
C GLN A 188 -4.94 -37.38 -4.73
N GLY A 189 -4.06 -38.24 -5.25
CA GLY A 189 -3.43 -38.12 -6.56
C GLY A 189 -2.22 -37.19 -6.60
N GLU A 190 -1.76 -36.73 -5.43
CA GLU A 190 -0.42 -36.17 -5.27
C GLU A 190 0.52 -37.22 -4.64
N SER A 191 1.82 -36.90 -4.58
CA SER A 191 2.80 -37.78 -3.93
C SER A 191 2.53 -37.83 -2.42
N ASP A 192 2.53 -39.03 -1.85
CA ASP A 192 2.53 -39.28 -0.40
C ASP A 192 3.94 -39.59 0.15
N ALA A 193 4.96 -39.45 -0.70
CA ALA A 193 6.35 -39.62 -0.31
C ALA A 193 6.84 -38.44 0.53
N ALA A 194 7.68 -38.74 1.51
CA ALA A 194 8.40 -37.72 2.25
C ALA A 194 9.31 -36.89 1.32
N TRP A 195 9.52 -35.63 1.66
CA TRP A 195 10.40 -34.73 0.93
C TRP A 195 11.81 -35.30 0.82
N THR A 196 12.36 -35.33 -0.39
CA THR A 196 13.71 -35.84 -0.65
C THR A 196 14.80 -34.77 -0.58
N GLY A 197 14.42 -33.51 -0.43
CA GLY A 197 15.34 -32.37 -0.43
C GLY A 197 15.91 -32.01 0.93
N GLY A 198 16.48 -30.80 1.00
CA GLY A 198 16.96 -30.23 2.25
C GLY A 198 15.82 -29.73 3.14
N PRO A 199 16.14 -29.32 4.38
CA PRO A 199 15.14 -28.87 5.35
C PRO A 199 14.32 -27.71 4.81
N ILE A 200 13.04 -27.73 5.15
CA ILE A 200 12.03 -26.74 4.78
C ILE A 200 11.82 -25.79 5.97
N ALA A 201 11.72 -24.49 5.67
CA ALA A 201 11.17 -23.50 6.60
C ALA A 201 9.94 -22.86 5.95
N ALA A 202 8.80 -22.97 6.60
CA ALA A 202 7.51 -22.49 6.14
C ALA A 202 7.03 -21.29 6.96
N ARG A 203 6.45 -20.31 6.28
CA ARG A 203 5.86 -19.10 6.85
C ARG A 203 4.50 -18.90 6.21
N PHE A 204 3.46 -18.83 7.04
CA PHE A 204 2.07 -18.65 6.61
C PHE A 204 1.57 -17.28 7.07
N HIS A 205 0.88 -16.61 6.16
CA HIS A 205 0.28 -15.28 6.35
C HIS A 205 -1.20 -15.40 5.97
N PHE A 206 -2.06 -15.50 6.99
CA PHE A 206 -3.48 -15.75 6.83
C PHE A 206 -4.26 -14.45 6.57
N GLY A 207 -5.27 -14.51 5.71
CA GLY A 207 -5.99 -13.32 5.25
C GLY A 207 -5.15 -12.40 4.36
N HIS A 208 -3.97 -12.84 3.96
CA HIS A 208 -3.04 -12.10 3.13
C HIS A 208 -2.95 -12.72 1.74
N ARG A 209 -2.80 -11.84 0.75
CA ARG A 209 -2.42 -12.20 -0.63
C ARG A 209 -1.05 -11.60 -0.91
N TYR A 210 -0.47 -12.01 -2.02
CA TYR A 210 0.80 -11.52 -2.51
C TYR A 210 0.84 -9.98 -2.49
N PRO A 211 1.73 -9.36 -1.68
CA PRO A 211 1.63 -7.94 -1.32
C PRO A 211 2.07 -6.97 -2.43
N GLY A 212 2.67 -7.44 -3.53
CA GLY A 212 3.30 -6.56 -4.51
C GLY A 212 4.78 -6.30 -4.21
N GLY A 213 5.59 -6.03 -5.24
CA GLY A 213 6.97 -5.54 -5.06
C GLY A 213 8.06 -6.61 -5.05
N LEU A 214 9.34 -6.19 -5.12
CA LEU A 214 10.49 -7.07 -5.38
C LEU A 214 10.84 -8.03 -4.22
N THR A 215 10.27 -7.80 -3.05
CA THR A 215 10.51 -8.57 -1.82
C THR A 215 9.17 -9.11 -1.32
N PRO A 216 8.77 -10.32 -1.74
CA PRO A 216 7.44 -10.91 -1.50
C PRO A 216 6.94 -10.92 -0.06
N GLU A 217 7.84 -11.02 0.92
CA GLU A 217 7.48 -11.09 2.35
C GLU A 217 7.70 -9.77 3.09
N ALA A 218 8.11 -8.71 2.38
CA ALA A 218 8.44 -7.45 3.03
C ALA A 218 7.21 -6.80 3.68
N GLY A 219 7.36 -6.42 4.95
CA GLY A 219 6.28 -5.83 5.73
C GLY A 219 5.29 -6.85 6.30
N LEU A 220 5.45 -8.13 6.01
CA LEU A 220 4.63 -9.19 6.60
C LEU A 220 5.32 -9.81 7.81
N SER A 221 4.53 -10.12 8.83
CA SER A 221 4.91 -11.04 9.90
C SER A 221 4.17 -12.35 9.70
N PRO A 222 4.81 -13.53 9.85
CA PRO A 222 4.12 -14.80 9.74
C PRO A 222 3.19 -15.01 10.94
N ASP A 223 1.95 -15.40 10.67
CA ASP A 223 0.98 -15.81 11.70
C ASP A 223 1.32 -17.20 12.24
N LEU A 224 1.87 -18.04 11.36
CA LEU A 224 2.37 -19.37 11.69
C LEU A 224 3.70 -19.62 10.98
N THR A 225 4.67 -20.10 11.74
CA THR A 225 5.92 -20.65 11.21
C THR A 225 5.98 -22.14 11.50
N ALA A 226 6.50 -22.91 10.56
CA ALA A 226 6.73 -24.33 10.71
C ALA A 226 8.03 -24.74 10.02
N GLN A 227 8.57 -25.89 10.39
CA GLN A 227 9.80 -26.42 9.82
C GLN A 227 9.62 -27.88 9.41
N ASP A 228 10.59 -28.39 8.65
CA ASP A 228 10.63 -29.77 8.20
C ASP A 228 10.30 -30.78 9.32
N GLY A 229 9.36 -31.69 9.02
CA GLY A 229 8.90 -32.71 9.96
C GLY A 229 7.81 -32.24 10.93
N ASP A 230 7.47 -30.95 11.01
CA ASP A 230 6.39 -30.50 11.89
C ASP A 230 5.02 -31.07 11.44
N THR A 231 4.19 -31.44 12.42
CA THR A 231 2.76 -31.68 12.21
C THR A 231 2.00 -30.37 12.38
N LEU A 232 1.07 -30.09 11.48
CA LEU A 232 0.21 -28.92 11.50
C LEU A 232 -1.18 -29.32 11.98
N ASP A 233 -1.61 -28.71 13.07
CA ASP A 233 -2.99 -28.83 13.54
C ASP A 233 -3.88 -27.88 12.74
N TYR A 234 -5.00 -28.38 12.21
CA TYR A 234 -5.96 -27.59 11.44
C TYR A 234 -6.49 -26.38 12.23
N THR A 235 -6.54 -26.46 13.56
CA THR A 235 -7.02 -25.36 14.42
C THR A 235 -6.10 -24.14 14.40
N ARG A 236 -4.86 -24.32 13.94
CA ARG A 236 -3.88 -23.24 13.78
C ARG A 236 -3.87 -22.64 12.38
N MET A 237 -4.71 -23.18 11.49
CA MET A 237 -4.85 -22.73 10.11
C MET A 237 -6.13 -21.91 9.95
N ALA A 238 -6.02 -20.73 9.33
CA ALA A 238 -7.20 -19.98 8.90
C ALA A 238 -7.68 -20.51 7.55
N LEU A 239 -8.31 -21.69 7.59
CA LEU A 239 -8.74 -22.43 6.40
C LEU A 239 -9.74 -21.63 5.54
N ASP A 240 -10.44 -20.66 6.14
CA ASP A 240 -11.50 -19.84 5.58
C ASP A 240 -11.06 -18.43 5.16
N ALA A 241 -9.75 -18.16 5.22
CA ALA A 241 -9.16 -16.91 4.78
C ALA A 241 -8.22 -17.14 3.59
N ASP A 242 -7.98 -16.08 2.81
CA ASP A 242 -6.89 -16.08 1.82
C ASP A 242 -5.57 -16.52 2.48
N LEU A 243 -4.70 -17.14 1.71
CA LEU A 243 -3.38 -17.54 2.20
C LEU A 243 -2.29 -16.96 1.31
N PHE A 244 -1.26 -16.40 1.94
CA PHE A 244 0.05 -16.23 1.34
C PHE A 244 1.05 -17.03 2.18
N ALA A 245 1.86 -17.87 1.54
CA ALA A 245 2.87 -18.66 2.24
C ALA A 245 4.19 -18.71 1.50
N ALA A 246 5.27 -18.79 2.26
CA ALA A 246 6.64 -18.88 1.79
C ALA A 246 7.30 -20.14 2.33
N PHE A 247 8.02 -20.84 1.45
CA PHE A 247 8.73 -22.07 1.76
C PHE A 247 10.17 -21.94 1.30
N ASP A 248 11.12 -21.87 2.22
CA ASP A 248 12.54 -21.96 1.88
C ASP A 248 12.88 -23.42 1.64
N VAL A 249 13.28 -23.74 0.41
CA VAL A 249 13.48 -25.12 -0.02
C VAL A 249 14.82 -25.27 -0.74
N ALA A 250 15.51 -26.37 -0.44
CA ALA A 250 16.64 -26.85 -1.22
C ALA A 250 16.21 -28.08 -2.02
N PHE A 251 16.11 -27.92 -3.34
CA PHE A 251 15.74 -28.98 -4.26
C PHE A 251 16.96 -29.90 -4.51
N PRO A 252 16.82 -31.22 -4.37
CA PRO A 252 17.88 -32.17 -4.73
C PRO A 252 17.98 -32.30 -6.26
N ALA A 253 18.87 -33.15 -6.76
CA ALA A 253 19.03 -33.37 -8.21
C ALA A 253 17.76 -33.97 -8.84
N ASP A 254 17.09 -34.85 -8.09
CA ASP A 254 15.84 -35.51 -8.46
C ASP A 254 14.78 -35.21 -7.38
N PRO A 255 14.17 -34.00 -7.38
CA PRO A 255 13.18 -33.63 -6.36
C PRO A 255 11.93 -34.50 -6.41
N GLU A 256 11.45 -34.92 -5.25
CA GLU A 256 10.21 -35.67 -5.09
C GLU A 256 9.65 -35.44 -3.67
N GLY A 257 8.34 -35.55 -3.52
CA GLY A 257 7.67 -35.65 -2.23
C GLY A 257 7.01 -34.36 -1.75
N VAL A 258 6.42 -34.45 -0.57
CA VAL A 258 5.56 -33.41 0.03
C VAL A 258 6.39 -32.30 0.67
N ILE A 259 6.20 -31.05 0.24
CA ILE A 259 6.76 -29.87 0.92
C ILE A 259 5.79 -29.40 2.01
N TRP A 260 4.51 -29.31 1.68
CA TRP A 260 3.44 -28.98 2.62
C TRP A 260 2.14 -29.68 2.20
N GLU A 261 1.41 -30.20 3.17
CA GLU A 261 0.02 -30.60 3.02
C GLU A 261 -0.85 -30.08 4.15
N GLN A 262 -2.13 -29.90 3.85
CA GLN A 262 -3.18 -29.62 4.84
C GLN A 262 -4.51 -30.22 4.35
N GLY A 263 -5.26 -30.85 5.24
CA GLY A 263 -6.57 -31.42 4.90
C GLY A 263 -6.45 -32.85 4.36
N GLY A 264 -7.34 -33.27 3.47
CA GLY A 264 -7.43 -34.67 3.03
C GLY A 264 -8.18 -34.85 1.72
N SER A 265 -8.80 -36.02 1.54
CA SER A 265 -9.47 -36.42 0.27
C SER A 265 -10.74 -35.62 -0.06
N GLY A 266 -11.40 -35.02 0.94
CA GLY A 266 -12.56 -34.15 0.70
C GLY A 266 -12.13 -32.75 0.25
N TYR A 267 -11.39 -32.06 1.10
CA TYR A 267 -10.78 -30.77 0.81
C TYR A 267 -9.34 -30.76 1.30
N GLY A 268 -8.42 -30.21 0.52
CA GLY A 268 -7.03 -30.14 0.93
C GLY A 268 -6.16 -29.20 0.09
N ALA A 269 -5.08 -28.75 0.69
CA ALA A 269 -4.01 -28.02 0.05
C ALA A 269 -2.74 -28.88 0.01
N TYR A 270 -2.01 -28.78 -1.11
CA TYR A 270 -0.77 -29.51 -1.33
C TYR A 270 0.23 -28.62 -2.05
N LEU A 271 1.46 -28.63 -1.54
CA LEU A 271 2.66 -28.17 -2.22
C LEU A 271 3.69 -29.29 -2.20
N GLY A 272 4.17 -29.70 -3.36
CA GLY A 272 5.19 -30.76 -3.43
C GLY A 272 5.52 -31.15 -4.86
N VAL A 273 6.47 -32.05 -5.02
CA VAL A 273 6.91 -32.52 -6.34
C VAL A 273 6.31 -33.89 -6.61
N THR A 274 5.54 -33.99 -7.68
CA THR A 274 4.92 -35.24 -8.15
C THR A 274 4.88 -35.26 -9.67
N GLY A 275 5.03 -36.45 -10.27
CA GLY A 275 4.86 -36.63 -11.71
C GLY A 275 5.75 -35.76 -12.61
N GLY A 276 6.89 -35.28 -12.10
CA GLY A 276 7.82 -34.40 -12.82
C GLY A 276 7.56 -32.90 -12.69
N ASP A 277 6.54 -32.49 -11.93
CA ASP A 277 6.19 -31.09 -11.69
C ASP A 277 6.23 -30.77 -10.19
N LEU A 278 6.64 -29.54 -9.85
CA LEU A 278 6.23 -28.91 -8.61
C LEU A 278 4.77 -28.49 -8.76
N VAL A 279 3.91 -29.02 -7.90
CA VAL A 279 2.48 -28.78 -7.91
C VAL A 279 2.10 -27.98 -6.67
N PHE A 280 1.29 -26.95 -6.87
CA PHE A 280 0.56 -26.29 -5.80
C PHE A 280 -0.94 -26.35 -6.08
N ARG A 281 -1.73 -26.82 -5.13
CA ARG A 281 -3.18 -26.90 -5.26
C ARG A 281 -3.90 -26.67 -3.95
N ALA A 282 -5.16 -26.30 -4.05
CA ALA A 282 -6.08 -26.12 -2.94
C ALA A 282 -7.54 -26.35 -3.39
N GLY A 283 -8.43 -26.58 -2.43
CA GLY A 283 -9.83 -26.86 -2.68
C GLY A 283 -10.11 -28.36 -2.65
N SER A 284 -10.65 -28.93 -3.72
CA SER A 284 -10.96 -30.37 -3.79
C SER A 284 -9.76 -31.23 -3.41
N GLY A 285 -9.99 -32.18 -2.50
CA GLY A 285 -8.98 -33.14 -2.07
C GLY A 285 -8.61 -34.16 -3.15
N GLU A 286 -9.38 -34.28 -4.24
CA GLU A 286 -9.09 -35.18 -5.36
C GLU A 286 -8.38 -34.47 -6.52
N VAL A 287 -7.69 -35.22 -7.39
CA VAL A 287 -7.02 -34.68 -8.60
C VAL A 287 -7.96 -34.16 -9.68
N ALA A 288 -9.25 -34.44 -9.55
CA ALA A 288 -10.30 -33.90 -10.41
C ALA A 288 -11.53 -33.60 -9.53
N GLY A 289 -11.99 -32.35 -9.54
CA GLY A 289 -13.17 -31.93 -8.80
C GLY A 289 -13.61 -30.54 -9.26
N GLU A 290 -14.87 -30.21 -9.05
CA GLU A 290 -15.45 -28.92 -9.47
C GLU A 290 -14.79 -27.74 -8.74
N ASP A 291 -14.26 -27.97 -7.53
CA ASP A 291 -13.67 -26.97 -6.65
C ASP A 291 -12.13 -27.08 -6.55
N LEU A 292 -11.43 -27.48 -7.63
CA LEU A 292 -9.97 -27.63 -7.64
C LEU A 292 -9.25 -26.45 -8.30
N ALA A 293 -8.37 -25.77 -7.55
CA ALA A 293 -7.41 -24.82 -8.09
C ALA A 293 -5.99 -25.42 -8.08
N ARG A 294 -5.26 -25.38 -9.20
CA ARG A 294 -3.96 -26.08 -9.37
C ARG A 294 -2.95 -25.32 -10.23
N ALA A 295 -1.81 -24.93 -9.69
CA ALA A 295 -0.66 -24.45 -10.44
C ALA A 295 0.44 -25.53 -10.54
N SER A 296 1.17 -25.58 -11.65
CA SER A 296 2.33 -26.47 -11.80
C SER A 296 3.53 -25.78 -12.44
N LEU A 297 4.71 -26.29 -12.13
CA LEU A 297 6.00 -25.86 -12.66
C LEU A 297 6.88 -27.09 -12.94
N PRO A 298 7.38 -27.28 -14.16
CA PRO A 298 8.30 -28.37 -14.48
C PRO A 298 9.52 -28.44 -13.54
N VAL A 299 9.79 -29.62 -12.98
CA VAL A 299 10.88 -29.82 -12.00
C VAL A 299 12.27 -29.54 -12.58
N ALA A 300 12.42 -29.61 -13.91
CA ALA A 300 13.66 -29.27 -14.60
C ALA A 300 14.12 -27.82 -14.32
N GLU A 301 13.21 -26.92 -13.97
CA GLU A 301 13.51 -25.54 -13.56
C GLU A 301 13.91 -25.41 -12.07
N LEU A 302 13.92 -26.51 -11.33
CA LEU A 302 14.11 -26.54 -9.87
C LEU A 302 15.26 -27.46 -9.44
N ALA A 303 15.51 -28.54 -10.19
CA ALA A 303 16.53 -29.54 -9.88
C ALA A 303 17.89 -28.92 -9.50
N GLY A 304 18.39 -29.29 -8.32
CA GLY A 304 19.67 -28.83 -7.75
C GLY A 304 19.70 -27.36 -7.31
N ARG A 305 18.57 -26.63 -7.38
CA ARG A 305 18.50 -25.21 -7.01
C ARG A 305 18.07 -25.04 -5.56
N ARG A 306 18.32 -23.84 -5.04
CA ARG A 306 17.80 -23.36 -3.77
C ARG A 306 17.05 -22.06 -3.98
N GLY A 307 16.03 -21.84 -3.17
CA GLY A 307 15.28 -20.59 -3.14
C GLY A 307 13.98 -20.73 -2.37
N THR A 308 13.25 -19.63 -2.31
CA THR A 308 11.94 -19.57 -1.67
C THR A 308 10.86 -19.79 -2.71
N ILE A 309 9.96 -20.73 -2.43
CA ILE A 309 8.70 -20.89 -3.13
C ILE A 309 7.69 -19.99 -2.44
N TYR A 310 6.99 -19.18 -3.22
CA TYR A 310 5.83 -18.46 -2.71
C TYR A 310 4.58 -19.09 -3.28
N VAL A 311 3.54 -19.17 -2.48
CA VAL A 311 2.22 -19.65 -2.89
C VAL A 311 1.13 -18.73 -2.38
N GLU A 312 0.04 -18.66 -3.12
CA GLU A 312 -1.13 -17.85 -2.80
C GLU A 312 -2.39 -18.66 -3.04
N ILE A 313 -3.32 -18.60 -2.08
CA ILE A 313 -4.71 -19.05 -2.24
C ILE A 313 -5.60 -17.81 -2.14
N ASP A 314 -6.32 -17.52 -3.22
CA ASP A 314 -7.36 -16.48 -3.25
C ASP A 314 -8.72 -17.18 -3.19
N ILE A 315 -9.31 -17.21 -1.99
CA ILE A 315 -10.60 -17.88 -1.75
C ILE A 315 -11.68 -17.19 -2.58
N ALA A 316 -11.68 -15.86 -2.60
CA ALA A 316 -12.70 -15.10 -3.30
C ALA A 316 -12.66 -15.32 -4.81
N ALA A 317 -11.47 -15.50 -5.38
CA ALA A 317 -11.27 -15.77 -6.80
C ALA A 317 -11.30 -17.27 -7.17
N GLY A 318 -11.33 -18.18 -6.19
CA GLY A 318 -11.22 -19.61 -6.42
C GLY A 318 -9.93 -19.99 -7.15
N ALA A 319 -8.82 -19.34 -6.82
CA ALA A 319 -7.58 -19.42 -7.59
C ALA A 319 -6.35 -19.66 -6.71
N VAL A 320 -5.34 -20.26 -7.32
CA VAL A 320 -4.00 -20.41 -6.73
C VAL A 320 -2.92 -19.81 -7.62
N ALA A 321 -1.82 -19.43 -6.98
CA ALA A 321 -0.61 -19.05 -7.68
C ALA A 321 0.65 -19.56 -6.94
N LEU A 322 1.69 -19.73 -7.73
CA LEU A 322 2.98 -20.30 -7.36
C LEU A 322 4.06 -19.39 -7.95
N TRP A 323 5.10 -19.09 -7.17
CA TRP A 323 6.29 -18.39 -7.67
C TRP A 323 7.56 -19.07 -7.22
N PHE A 324 8.55 -19.08 -8.10
CA PHE A 324 9.92 -19.44 -7.76
C PHE A 324 10.89 -18.55 -8.54
N ARG A 325 11.85 -17.93 -7.83
CA ARG A 325 12.82 -16.97 -8.41
C ARG A 325 12.17 -15.91 -9.29
N GLY A 326 11.04 -15.35 -8.83
CA GLY A 326 10.34 -14.26 -9.50
C GLY A 326 9.44 -14.66 -10.68
N ARG A 327 9.50 -15.90 -11.18
CA ARG A 327 8.56 -16.36 -12.21
C ARG A 327 7.25 -16.82 -11.58
N ARG A 328 6.12 -16.28 -12.02
CA ARG A 328 4.75 -16.63 -11.56
C ARG A 328 4.14 -17.71 -12.44
N TYR A 329 3.50 -18.70 -11.82
CA TYR A 329 2.74 -19.76 -12.45
C TYR A 329 1.35 -19.79 -11.81
N SER A 330 0.27 -19.74 -12.62
CA SER A 330 -1.11 -19.67 -12.12
C SER A 330 -2.09 -20.24 -13.14
N THR A 331 -3.26 -20.71 -12.67
CA THR A 331 -4.40 -21.11 -13.51
C THR A 331 -5.11 -19.94 -14.16
N ASN A 332 -4.86 -18.69 -13.71
CA ASN A 332 -5.48 -17.49 -14.24
C ASN A 332 -4.52 -16.71 -15.16
N PRO A 333 -4.74 -16.66 -16.49
CA PRO A 333 -3.86 -15.97 -17.42
C PRO A 333 -3.82 -14.44 -17.26
N ALA A 334 -4.81 -13.81 -16.59
CA ALA A 334 -4.77 -12.38 -16.26
C ALA A 334 -3.80 -12.06 -15.10
N LEU A 335 -3.46 -13.06 -14.28
CA LEU A 335 -2.45 -12.96 -13.22
C LEU A 335 -1.02 -13.28 -13.72
N CYS A 336 -0.87 -13.91 -14.89
CA CYS A 336 0.42 -14.14 -15.57
C CYS A 336 1.11 -12.86 -16.10
N LEU A 337 0.44 -11.70 -16.11
CA LEU A 337 1.00 -10.43 -16.59
C LEU A 337 1.87 -9.69 -15.54
N ARG A 338 2.00 -10.22 -14.33
CA ARG A 338 2.86 -9.67 -13.27
C ARG A 338 4.07 -10.57 -13.05
N ASP A 339 4.89 -10.71 -14.08
CA ASP A 339 6.24 -11.26 -13.95
C ASP A 339 7.07 -10.35 -13.04
N TYR A 340 7.81 -10.95 -12.10
CA TYR A 340 8.95 -10.24 -11.54
C TYR A 340 10.05 -10.22 -12.59
N ALA A 341 10.38 -9.02 -13.06
CA ALA A 341 11.72 -8.78 -13.57
C ALA A 341 12.68 -8.81 -12.37
N LEU A 342 13.14 -10.01 -11.99
CA LEU A 342 14.45 -10.12 -11.38
C LEU A 342 15.45 -10.01 -12.53
N THR A 343 16.19 -8.90 -12.54
CA THR A 343 17.45 -8.84 -13.29
C THR A 343 18.29 -10.07 -12.87
N PRO A 344 18.94 -10.78 -13.81
CA PRO A 344 19.53 -12.12 -13.64
C PRO A 344 20.30 -12.37 -12.34
#